data_AF-A0A261GE52-F1
#
_entry.id   AF-A0A261GE52-F1
#
_cell.length_a   1.000
_cell.length_b   1.000
_cell.length_c   1.000
_cell.angle_alpha   90.00
_cell.angle_beta   90.00
_cell.angle_gamma   90.00
#
_symmetry.space_group_name_H-M   'P 1'
#
loop_
_entity.id
_entity.type
_entity.pdbx_description
1 polymer ?
#
loop_
_entity_poly.entity_id
_entity_poly.type
_entity_poly.pdbx_seq_one_letter_code
_entity_poly.pdbx_strand_id
1 'polypeptide(L)'
;GVSRWGINVPLIYTKAYACYALMCVVAPDIPNNWASLSLFTIAAPDCILNAPRPAPVSLRHVFGHMVPDLVLGAFSQALPGQILAEGAAALWNLHISARPVAGQTGRRAEMLLFNSGGMGARPTLDGLSATAFPSGVMTMPVEATEQTGPIVVWRKELRDGSGGDGEFRGGLGQVLEIEALPGHEFDFSAMFDRVN
;
A
#
# COMPACT_ATOMS: atom_id res chain seq x y z
N GLY A 1 11.35 16.80 7.61
CA GLY A 1 10.62 17.87 6.92
C GLY A 1 9.80 17.31 5.78
N VAL A 2 9.14 18.18 5.01
CA VAL A 2 8.30 17.82 3.85
C VAL A 2 9.18 17.52 2.63
N SER A 3 8.79 16.55 1.80
CA SER A 3 9.43 16.20 0.53
C SER A 3 9.05 17.18 -0.59
N ARG A 4 9.97 17.42 -1.53
CA ARG A 4 9.64 18.10 -2.79
C ARG A 4 8.81 17.24 -3.76
N TRP A 5 8.71 15.94 -3.49
CA TRP A 5 7.99 14.96 -4.32
C TRP A 5 6.61 14.65 -3.74
N GLY A 6 5.74 14.06 -4.56
CA GLY A 6 4.33 13.77 -4.22
C GLY A 6 4.05 12.80 -3.07
N ILE A 7 5.07 12.35 -2.34
CA ILE A 7 4.99 11.33 -1.28
C ILE A 7 4.53 11.88 0.08
N ASN A 8 4.28 13.19 0.18
CA ASN A 8 3.86 13.80 1.44
C ASN A 8 2.44 13.40 1.82
N VAL A 9 2.17 13.37 3.13
CA VAL A 9 0.89 12.98 3.69
C VAL A 9 0.27 14.17 4.44
N PRO A 10 -0.92 14.64 4.02
CA PRO A 10 -1.68 15.63 4.78
C PRO A 10 -2.06 15.09 6.16
N LEU A 11 -2.11 15.96 7.17
CA LEU A 11 -2.44 15.55 8.54
C LEU A 11 -3.77 14.79 8.65
N ILE A 12 -4.78 15.13 7.84
CA ILE A 12 -6.08 14.43 7.85
C ILE A 12 -5.95 12.94 7.48
N TYR A 13 -5.01 12.60 6.58
CA TYR A 13 -4.76 11.23 6.18
C TYR A 13 -4.04 10.45 7.30
N THR A 14 -3.05 11.09 7.93
CA THR A 14 -2.38 10.55 9.12
C THR A 14 -3.38 10.30 10.25
N LYS A 15 -4.29 11.24 10.50
CA LYS A 15 -5.38 11.08 11.47
C LYS A 15 -6.26 9.87 11.16
N ALA A 16 -6.69 9.72 9.91
CA ALA A 16 -7.55 8.62 9.51
C ALA A 16 -6.90 7.25 9.76
N TYR A 17 -5.65 7.07 9.33
CA TYR A 17 -4.95 5.79 9.48
C TYR A 17 -4.48 5.50 10.91
N ALA A 18 -4.11 6.52 11.68
CA ALA A 18 -3.84 6.33 13.11
C ALA A 18 -5.10 5.95 13.89
N CYS A 19 -6.24 6.62 13.62
CA CYS A 19 -7.53 6.24 14.19
C CYS A 19 -7.94 4.82 13.80
N TYR A 20 -7.71 4.41 12.56
CA TYR A 20 -8.02 3.05 12.12
C TYR A 20 -7.29 2.01 12.99
N ALA A 21 -5.96 2.16 13.16
CA ALA A 21 -5.19 1.26 14.02
C ALA A 21 -5.65 1.28 15.48
N LEU A 22 -5.94 2.48 16.02
CA LEU A 22 -6.49 2.63 17.37
C LEU A 22 -7.81 1.89 17.54
N MET A 23 -8.74 2.03 16.60
CA MET A 23 -10.04 1.36 16.64
C MET A 23 -9.90 -0.16 16.54
N CYS A 24 -9.04 -0.66 15.66
CA CYS A 24 -8.78 -2.10 15.54
C CYS A 24 -8.31 -2.75 16.84
N VAL A 25 -7.57 -2.01 17.69
CA VAL A 25 -7.04 -2.53 18.95
C VAL A 25 -7.98 -2.26 20.13
N VAL A 26 -8.45 -1.02 20.27
CA VAL A 26 -9.14 -0.56 21.48
C VAL A 26 -10.64 -0.82 21.44
N ALA A 27 -11.24 -0.79 20.24
CA ALA A 27 -12.70 -0.79 20.09
C ALA A 27 -13.14 -1.43 18.75
N PRO A 28 -12.77 -2.69 18.46
CA PRO A 28 -13.02 -3.32 17.17
C PRO A 28 -14.52 -3.46 16.84
N ASP A 29 -15.37 -3.57 17.86
CA ASP A 29 -16.82 -3.73 17.70
C ASP A 29 -17.58 -2.39 17.67
N ILE A 30 -16.90 -1.25 17.88
CA ILE A 30 -17.54 0.07 17.87
C ILE A 30 -17.58 0.59 16.43
N PRO A 31 -18.75 1.02 15.91
CA PRO A 31 -18.87 1.59 14.58
C PRO A 31 -18.00 2.83 14.40
N ASN A 32 -17.33 2.91 13.24
CA ASN A 32 -16.51 4.05 12.88
C ASN A 32 -17.39 5.24 12.45
N ASN A 33 -17.47 6.26 13.31
CA ASN A 33 -18.19 7.51 13.08
C ASN A 33 -17.53 8.69 13.82
N TRP A 34 -18.00 9.92 13.57
CA TRP A 34 -17.42 11.13 14.19
C TRP A 34 -17.28 11.05 15.71
N ALA A 35 -18.27 10.49 16.42
CA ALA A 35 -18.26 10.40 17.87
C ALA A 35 -17.23 9.39 18.38
N SER A 36 -17.10 8.23 17.74
CA SER A 36 -16.04 7.27 18.08
C SER A 36 -14.64 7.82 17.84
N LEU A 37 -14.46 8.63 16.79
CA LEU A 37 -13.17 9.20 16.41
C LEU A 37 -12.77 10.42 17.24
N SER A 38 -13.73 11.16 17.82
CA SER A 38 -13.46 12.36 18.60
C SER A 38 -12.74 12.08 19.93
N LEU A 39 -12.73 10.82 20.36
CA LEU A 39 -12.01 10.35 21.54
C LEU A 39 -10.49 10.31 21.35
N PHE A 40 -10.01 10.31 20.10
CA PHE A 40 -8.58 10.23 19.80
C PHE A 40 -7.99 11.60 19.46
N THR A 41 -6.94 11.98 20.18
CA THR A 41 -6.15 13.17 19.84
C THR A 41 -4.93 12.74 19.03
N ILE A 42 -4.91 13.13 17.74
CA ILE A 42 -3.79 12.83 16.85
C ILE A 42 -3.17 14.14 16.37
N ALA A 43 -1.88 14.28 16.63
CA ALA A 43 -1.05 15.39 16.21
C ALA A 43 0.27 14.86 15.64
N ALA A 44 0.89 15.64 14.76
CA ALA A 44 2.21 15.36 14.23
C ALA A 44 2.99 16.67 14.10
N PRO A 45 4.32 16.68 14.35
CA PRO A 45 5.16 17.85 14.11
C PRO A 45 5.27 18.14 12.61
N ASP A 46 6.01 19.18 12.23
CA ASP A 46 6.28 19.51 10.82
C ASP A 46 7.16 18.43 10.15
N CYS A 47 6.49 17.40 9.64
CA CYS A 47 7.11 16.22 9.06
C CYS A 47 6.36 15.74 7.81
N ILE A 48 6.83 14.64 7.23
CA ILE A 48 6.21 14.03 6.03
C ILE A 48 4.74 13.62 6.26
N LEU A 49 4.34 13.40 7.52
CA LEU A 49 2.99 13.03 7.96
C LEU A 49 2.10 14.22 8.33
N ASN A 50 2.60 15.45 8.20
CA ASN A 50 1.86 16.69 8.45
C ASN A 50 2.23 17.74 7.39
N ALA A 51 1.95 17.42 6.13
CA ALA A 51 2.30 18.31 5.03
C ALA A 51 1.28 19.45 4.87
N PRO A 52 1.70 20.73 4.95
CA PRO A 52 0.82 21.87 4.72
C PRO A 52 0.62 22.11 3.21
N ARG A 53 -0.46 22.81 2.85
CA ARG A 53 -0.61 23.35 1.49
C ARG A 53 0.53 24.37 1.23
N PRO A 54 1.19 24.38 0.05
CA PRO A 54 0.88 23.65 -1.19
C PRO A 54 1.77 22.42 -1.44
N ALA A 55 2.24 21.72 -0.41
CA ALA A 55 3.11 20.55 -0.59
C ALA A 55 2.45 19.48 -1.50
N PRO A 56 3.23 18.79 -2.36
CA PRO A 56 2.69 17.79 -3.28
C PRO A 56 2.38 16.47 -2.55
N VAL A 57 1.18 15.92 -2.76
CA VAL A 57 0.59 14.80 -1.96
C VAL A 57 -0.06 13.70 -2.80
N SER A 58 0.29 13.59 -4.09
CA SER A 58 -0.32 12.64 -5.03
C SER A 58 -0.10 11.17 -4.66
N LEU A 59 1.07 10.84 -4.11
CA LEU A 59 1.52 9.50 -3.72
C LEU A 59 1.54 9.31 -2.19
N ARG A 60 0.68 10.03 -1.47
CA ARG A 60 0.60 9.96 0.00
C ARG A 60 0.41 8.56 0.58
N HIS A 61 -0.13 7.61 -0.18
CA HIS A 61 -0.35 6.24 0.29
C HIS A 61 0.96 5.52 0.63
N VAL A 62 2.06 5.85 -0.05
CA VAL A 62 3.38 5.21 0.14
C VAL A 62 3.84 5.33 1.59
N PHE A 63 3.71 6.51 2.21
CA PHE A 63 4.02 6.70 3.63
C PHE A 63 2.79 6.60 4.53
N GLY A 64 1.63 7.02 4.04
CA GLY A 64 0.42 7.07 4.85
C GLY A 64 -0.07 5.68 5.26
N HIS A 65 0.16 4.64 4.46
CA HIS A 65 -0.16 3.27 4.83
C HIS A 65 0.79 2.68 5.88
N MET A 66 1.95 3.31 6.16
CA MET A 66 2.84 2.90 7.25
C MET A 66 2.33 3.38 8.63
N VAL A 67 1.38 4.32 8.65
CA VAL A 67 0.88 4.92 9.90
C VAL A 67 0.21 3.89 10.83
N PRO A 68 -0.60 2.92 10.34
CA PRO A 68 -1.15 1.89 11.20
C PRO A 68 -0.07 1.02 11.84
N ASP A 69 0.91 0.56 11.06
CA ASP A 69 2.01 -0.24 11.59
C ASP A 69 2.84 0.54 12.63
N LEU A 70 3.03 1.85 12.42
CA LEU A 70 3.65 2.74 13.43
C LEU A 70 2.85 2.76 14.74
N VAL A 71 1.52 2.90 14.67
CA VAL A 71 0.65 2.93 15.85
C VAL A 71 0.59 1.56 16.52
N LEU A 72 0.42 0.50 15.74
CA LEU A 72 0.41 -0.88 16.22
C LEU A 72 1.75 -1.26 16.88
N GLY A 73 2.88 -0.83 16.31
CA GLY A 73 4.21 -1.00 16.91
C GLY A 73 4.40 -0.26 18.24
N ALA A 74 3.65 0.82 18.49
CA ALA A 74 3.60 1.44 19.81
C ALA A 74 2.72 0.61 20.78
N PHE A 75 1.58 0.09 20.33
CA PHE A 75 0.72 -0.77 21.13
C PHE A 75 1.36 -2.11 21.48
N SER A 76 2.22 -2.68 20.61
CA SER A 76 2.87 -3.96 20.87
C SER A 76 3.77 -3.93 22.12
N GLN A 77 4.26 -2.75 22.50
CA GLN A 77 5.01 -2.55 23.75
C GLN A 77 4.11 -2.62 24.99
N ALA A 78 2.86 -2.15 24.89
CA ALA A 78 1.89 -2.16 25.98
C ALA A 78 1.05 -3.44 26.05
N LEU A 79 0.83 -4.10 24.91
CA LEU A 79 0.03 -5.31 24.73
C LEU A 79 0.87 -6.39 24.01
N PRO A 80 1.95 -6.88 24.65
CA PRO A 80 2.83 -7.87 24.04
C PRO A 80 2.06 -9.14 23.70
N GLY A 81 2.31 -9.70 22.51
CA GLY A 81 1.65 -10.92 22.04
C GLY A 81 0.17 -10.76 21.67
N GLN A 82 -0.34 -9.53 21.54
CA GLN A 82 -1.72 -9.28 21.08
C GLN A 82 -1.80 -8.50 19.77
N ILE A 83 -0.70 -7.87 19.37
CA ILE A 83 -0.61 -7.04 18.17
C ILE A 83 0.11 -7.81 17.07
N LEU A 84 -0.38 -7.71 15.83
CA LEU A 84 0.32 -8.24 14.67
C LEU A 84 1.68 -7.56 14.46
N ALA A 85 2.60 -8.27 13.82
CA ALA A 85 3.87 -7.70 13.37
C ALA A 85 3.66 -6.68 12.24
N GLU A 86 4.68 -5.85 11.97
CA GLU A 86 4.72 -4.96 10.81
C GLU A 86 4.60 -5.78 9.51
N GLY A 87 3.84 -5.25 8.54
CA GLY A 87 3.68 -5.85 7.22
C GLY A 87 4.38 -5.06 6.12
N ALA A 88 3.99 -5.34 4.87
CA ALA A 88 4.45 -4.53 3.75
C ALA A 88 3.88 -3.09 3.77
N ALA A 89 2.71 -2.88 4.40
CA ALA A 89 2.00 -1.61 4.53
C ALA A 89 1.63 -0.92 3.20
N ALA A 90 2.62 -0.34 2.52
CA ALA A 90 2.45 0.37 1.27
C ALA A 90 2.06 -0.60 0.15
N LEU A 91 1.08 -0.19 -0.65
CA LEU A 91 0.82 -0.85 -1.93
C LEU A 91 1.91 -0.42 -2.89
N TRP A 92 2.55 -1.37 -3.58
CA TRP A 92 3.52 -1.06 -4.62
C TRP A 92 2.79 -1.01 -5.96
N ASN A 93 2.43 0.21 -6.35
CA ASN A 93 1.60 0.44 -7.52
C ASN A 93 2.44 0.72 -8.76
N LEU A 94 1.94 0.29 -9.92
CA LEU A 94 2.48 0.66 -11.23
C LEU A 94 1.44 1.51 -11.95
N HIS A 95 1.81 2.75 -12.28
CA HIS A 95 1.02 3.57 -13.21
C HIS A 95 1.68 3.51 -14.57
N ILE A 96 1.00 2.89 -15.54
CA ILE A 96 1.52 2.58 -16.86
C ILE A 96 0.82 3.47 -17.88
N SER A 97 1.61 4.16 -18.70
CA SER A 97 1.16 4.88 -19.88
C SER A 97 1.61 4.11 -21.12
N ALA A 98 0.68 3.38 -21.73
CA ALA A 98 0.92 2.56 -22.91
C ALA A 98 0.52 3.31 -24.19
N ARG A 99 1.33 3.18 -25.24
CA ARG A 99 1.12 3.81 -26.54
C ARG A 99 1.64 2.94 -27.69
N PRO A 100 1.14 3.12 -28.92
CA PRO A 100 1.75 2.51 -30.09
C PRO A 100 3.18 3.02 -30.27
N VAL A 101 4.08 2.13 -30.69
CA VAL A 101 5.43 2.51 -31.14
C VAL A 101 5.32 3.45 -32.34
N ALA A 102 6.29 4.35 -32.50
CA ALA A 102 6.31 5.30 -33.62
C ALA A 102 6.08 4.61 -34.98
N GLY A 103 5.09 5.09 -35.72
CA GLY A 103 4.72 4.55 -37.04
C GLY A 103 3.75 3.35 -37.00
N GLN A 104 3.39 2.84 -35.82
CA GLN A 104 2.36 1.81 -35.68
C GLN A 104 0.99 2.40 -35.33
N THR A 105 -0.07 1.69 -35.69
CA THR A 105 -1.44 2.00 -35.28
C THR A 105 -1.78 1.21 -34.02
N GLY A 106 -2.59 1.80 -33.15
CA GLY A 106 -3.02 1.15 -31.91
C GLY A 106 -3.67 2.13 -30.96
N ARG A 107 -4.02 1.66 -29.76
CA ARG A 107 -4.68 2.48 -28.74
C ARG A 107 -3.69 2.97 -27.69
N ARG A 108 -3.95 4.14 -27.14
CA ARG A 108 -3.31 4.61 -25.91
C ARG A 108 -4.12 4.16 -24.70
N ALA A 109 -3.46 3.85 -23.60
CA ALA A 109 -4.12 3.49 -22.36
C ALA A 109 -3.31 3.97 -21.16
N GLU A 110 -4.01 4.42 -20.13
CA GLU A 110 -3.46 4.67 -18.80
C GLU A 110 -3.99 3.59 -17.86
N MET A 111 -3.09 2.94 -17.13
CA MET A 111 -3.43 1.79 -16.29
C MET A 111 -2.81 1.98 -14.92
N LEU A 112 -3.60 1.85 -13.86
CA LEU A 112 -3.10 1.82 -12.49
C LEU A 112 -3.29 0.42 -11.92
N LEU A 113 -2.18 -0.26 -11.64
CA LEU A 113 -2.17 -1.59 -11.04
C LEU A 113 -1.94 -1.44 -9.54
N PHE A 114 -2.81 -2.09 -8.77
CA PHE A 114 -2.67 -2.19 -7.32
C PHE A 114 -2.13 -3.56 -6.95
N ASN A 115 -0.99 -3.57 -6.28
CA ASN A 115 -0.37 -4.79 -5.80
C ASN A 115 -0.02 -4.67 -4.32
N SER A 116 -0.15 -5.79 -3.62
CA SER A 116 0.03 -5.90 -2.18
C SER A 116 1.27 -6.74 -1.87
N GLY A 117 1.98 -6.36 -0.81
CA GLY A 117 2.91 -7.27 -0.17
C GLY A 117 2.19 -8.25 0.77
N GLY A 118 2.95 -8.85 1.68
CA GLY A 118 2.40 -9.67 2.76
C GLY A 118 1.93 -8.82 3.95
N MET A 119 0.87 -9.28 4.61
CA MET A 119 0.49 -8.81 5.93
C MET A 119 1.47 -9.35 6.98
N GLY A 120 1.70 -8.59 8.05
CA GLY A 120 2.50 -9.05 9.18
C GLY A 120 1.91 -10.28 9.86
N ALA A 121 2.77 -11.06 10.54
CA ALA A 121 2.35 -12.22 11.31
C ALA A 121 1.37 -11.83 12.42
N ARG A 122 0.35 -12.64 12.64
CA ARG A 122 -0.60 -12.47 13.74
C ARG A 122 -0.04 -13.15 14.99
N PRO A 123 -0.56 -12.81 16.19
CA PRO A 123 -0.05 -13.38 17.43
C PRO A 123 0.00 -14.91 17.51
N THR A 124 -0.87 -15.59 16.77
CA THR A 124 -1.03 -17.05 16.80
C THR A 124 -0.99 -17.70 15.42
N LEU A 125 -0.75 -16.94 14.35
CA LEU A 125 -0.86 -17.41 12.98
C LEU A 125 0.07 -16.64 12.05
N ASP A 126 0.53 -17.31 11.00
CA ASP A 126 1.22 -16.66 9.88
C ASP A 126 0.44 -15.46 9.32
N GLY A 127 1.19 -14.51 8.77
CA GLY A 127 0.68 -13.38 8.01
C GLY A 127 0.03 -13.83 6.70
N LEU A 128 -0.97 -13.07 6.26
CA LEU A 128 -1.67 -13.35 5.01
C LEU A 128 -0.81 -12.89 3.82
N SER A 129 -0.57 -13.79 2.88
CA SER A 129 0.25 -13.49 1.69
C SER A 129 -0.53 -12.65 0.69
N ALA A 130 0.16 -11.76 -0.04
CA ALA A 130 -0.42 -10.86 -1.05
C ALA A 130 -1.68 -10.12 -0.57
N THR A 131 -1.76 -9.82 0.74
CA THR A 131 -2.95 -9.26 1.36
C THR A 131 -2.67 -7.82 1.74
N ALA A 132 -3.44 -6.91 1.15
CA ALA A 132 -3.37 -5.51 1.49
C ALA A 132 -3.77 -5.30 2.95
N PHE A 133 -2.86 -4.70 3.71
CA PHE A 133 -3.10 -4.17 5.05
C PHE A 133 -2.20 -2.95 5.19
N PRO A 134 -2.70 -1.79 5.64
CA PRO A 134 -4.05 -1.51 6.17
C PRO A 134 -5.13 -1.23 5.11
N SER A 135 -4.78 -1.32 3.82
CA SER A 135 -5.72 -0.99 2.73
C SER A 135 -6.72 -2.12 2.48
N GLY A 136 -7.98 -1.77 2.20
CA GLY A 136 -9.01 -2.74 1.79
C GLY A 136 -9.00 -3.07 0.29
N VAL A 137 -7.95 -2.71 -0.45
CA VAL A 137 -7.84 -3.00 -1.88
C VAL A 137 -7.71 -4.50 -2.10
N MET A 138 -8.54 -5.03 -3.01
CA MET A 138 -8.47 -6.42 -3.43
C MET A 138 -7.60 -6.58 -4.68
N THR A 139 -7.05 -7.78 -4.86
CA THR A 139 -6.25 -8.12 -6.04
C THR A 139 -7.08 -7.94 -7.31
N MET A 140 -6.53 -7.19 -8.28
CA MET A 140 -7.14 -7.04 -9.60
C MET A 140 -6.96 -8.31 -10.45
N PRO A 141 -8.02 -8.81 -11.12
CA PRO A 141 -7.89 -9.87 -12.11
C PRO A 141 -6.97 -9.46 -13.25
N VAL A 142 -6.09 -10.37 -13.69
CA VAL A 142 -5.17 -10.13 -14.80
C VAL A 142 -5.93 -9.76 -16.07
N GLU A 143 -7.02 -10.46 -16.37
CA GLU A 143 -7.85 -10.21 -17.54
C GLU A 143 -8.41 -8.78 -17.57
N ALA A 144 -8.81 -8.23 -16.42
CA ALA A 144 -9.29 -6.85 -16.33
C ALA A 144 -8.16 -5.84 -16.60
N THR A 145 -6.96 -6.13 -16.12
CA THR A 145 -5.77 -5.32 -16.41
C THR A 145 -5.45 -5.35 -17.92
N GLU A 146 -5.35 -6.53 -18.54
CA GLU A 146 -5.06 -6.68 -19.97
C GLU A 146 -6.18 -6.11 -20.87
N GLN A 147 -7.43 -6.17 -20.42
CA GLN A 147 -8.54 -5.52 -21.13
C GLN A 147 -8.39 -3.99 -21.16
N THR A 148 -7.84 -3.40 -20.08
CA THR A 148 -7.71 -1.94 -19.93
C THR A 148 -6.69 -1.35 -20.91
N GLY A 149 -5.54 -1.99 -21.10
CA GLY A 149 -4.50 -1.48 -22.01
C GLY A 149 -3.71 -2.57 -22.72
N PRO A 150 -2.92 -2.20 -23.75
CA PRO A 150 -2.22 -3.14 -24.61
C PRO A 150 -0.96 -3.69 -23.94
N ILE A 151 -1.15 -4.44 -22.85
CA ILE A 151 -0.10 -5.19 -22.15
C ILE A 151 -0.50 -6.65 -21.99
N VAL A 152 0.48 -7.48 -21.69
CA VAL A 152 0.31 -8.87 -21.25
C VAL A 152 0.98 -9.05 -19.88
N VAL A 153 0.34 -9.80 -18.99
CA VAL A 153 0.91 -10.20 -17.70
C VAL A 153 1.38 -11.65 -17.83
N TRP A 154 2.70 -11.84 -17.88
CA TRP A 154 3.33 -13.16 -18.00
C TRP A 154 3.34 -13.93 -16.68
N ARG A 155 3.48 -13.19 -15.57
CA ARG A 155 3.64 -13.79 -14.24
C ARG A 155 2.93 -12.94 -13.20
N LYS A 156 2.16 -13.59 -12.33
CA LYS A 156 1.57 -12.98 -11.13
C LYS A 156 1.45 -14.05 -10.05
N GLU A 157 2.47 -14.20 -9.23
CA GLU A 157 2.56 -15.27 -8.22
C GLU A 157 3.14 -14.79 -6.90
N LEU A 158 3.03 -15.61 -5.86
CA LEU A 158 3.69 -15.32 -4.59
C LEU A 158 5.20 -15.41 -4.75
N ARG A 159 5.93 -14.46 -4.14
CA ARG A 159 7.39 -14.50 -4.12
C ARG A 159 7.86 -15.39 -2.98
N ASP A 160 8.38 -16.57 -3.31
CA ASP A 160 8.95 -17.49 -2.33
C ASP A 160 10.03 -16.83 -1.47
N GLY A 161 10.02 -17.15 -0.17
CA GLY A 161 11.00 -16.63 0.81
C GLY A 161 10.92 -15.11 1.07
N SER A 162 9.86 -14.43 0.63
CA SER A 162 9.74 -12.97 0.82
C SER A 162 9.07 -12.53 2.13
N GLY A 163 8.45 -13.46 2.86
CA GLY A 163 7.87 -13.18 4.18
C GLY A 163 8.96 -13.04 5.23
N GLY A 164 8.77 -12.14 6.20
CA GLY A 164 9.70 -11.99 7.32
C GLY A 164 9.71 -13.23 8.22
N ASP A 165 10.90 -13.62 8.68
CA ASP A 165 11.09 -14.76 9.57
C ASP A 165 10.58 -14.46 10.99
N GLY A 166 10.07 -15.49 11.67
CA GLY A 166 9.55 -15.43 13.03
C GLY A 166 8.99 -16.79 13.48
N GLU A 167 8.52 -16.87 14.73
CA GLU A 167 7.76 -18.05 15.20
C GLU A 167 6.54 -18.31 14.30
N PHE A 168 5.83 -17.24 13.96
CA PHE A 168 4.90 -17.16 12.84
C PHE A 168 5.50 -16.24 11.78
N ARG A 169 5.52 -16.68 10.52
CA ARG A 169 6.14 -15.90 9.44
C ARG A 169 5.22 -14.79 8.96
N GLY A 170 5.80 -13.74 8.39
CA GLY A 170 5.06 -12.75 7.60
C GLY A 170 4.47 -13.37 6.33
N GLY A 171 3.43 -12.73 5.81
CA GLY A 171 2.86 -13.08 4.50
C GLY A 171 3.89 -12.88 3.38
N LEU A 172 3.78 -13.66 2.32
CA LEU A 172 4.62 -13.48 1.13
C LEU A 172 4.16 -12.27 0.32
N GLY A 173 5.10 -11.58 -0.31
CA GLY A 173 4.84 -10.63 -1.40
C GLY A 173 4.56 -11.33 -2.72
N GLN A 174 4.68 -10.61 -3.83
CA GLN A 174 4.37 -11.12 -5.17
C GLN A 174 5.49 -10.82 -6.17
N VAL A 175 5.54 -11.63 -7.24
CA VAL A 175 6.28 -11.36 -8.47
C VAL A 175 5.27 -11.00 -9.55
N LEU A 176 5.54 -9.91 -10.28
CA LEU A 176 4.73 -9.46 -11.42
C LEU A 176 5.67 -9.24 -12.62
N GLU A 177 5.40 -9.93 -13.72
CA GLU A 177 6.09 -9.75 -15.00
C GLU A 177 5.09 -9.29 -16.05
N ILE A 178 5.38 -8.14 -16.68
CA ILE A 178 4.49 -7.49 -17.64
C ILE A 178 5.28 -7.04 -18.88
N GLU A 179 4.63 -7.09 -20.03
CA GLU A 179 5.19 -6.66 -21.30
C GLU A 179 4.14 -5.86 -22.10
N ALA A 180 4.60 -4.92 -22.92
CA ALA A 180 3.71 -4.29 -23.90
C ALA A 180 3.35 -5.30 -24.99
N LEU A 181 2.12 -5.26 -25.50
CA LEU A 181 1.76 -6.07 -26.66
C LEU A 181 2.57 -5.65 -27.89
N PRO A 182 2.78 -6.54 -28.87
CA PRO A 182 3.46 -6.21 -30.12
C PRO A 182 2.95 -4.91 -30.74
N GLY A 183 3.87 -4.04 -31.16
CA GLY A 183 3.55 -2.73 -31.72
C GLY A 183 3.24 -1.63 -30.70
N HIS A 184 3.31 -1.93 -29.39
CA HIS A 184 3.18 -0.97 -28.31
C HIS A 184 4.46 -0.88 -27.48
N GLU A 185 4.62 0.26 -26.82
CA GLU A 185 5.59 0.52 -25.77
C GLU A 185 4.84 1.14 -24.59
N PHE A 186 5.43 1.08 -23.39
CA PHE A 186 4.90 1.81 -22.26
C PHE A 186 6.00 2.48 -21.46
N ASP A 187 5.65 3.60 -20.83
CA ASP A 187 6.38 4.15 -19.69
C ASP A 187 5.62 3.80 -18.42
N PHE A 188 6.33 3.68 -17.30
CA PHE A 188 5.69 3.45 -16.01
C PHE A 188 6.26 4.33 -14.91
N SER A 189 5.40 4.70 -13.98
CA SER A 189 5.76 5.29 -12.70
C SER A 189 5.61 4.23 -11.61
N ALA A 190 6.75 3.85 -11.02
CA ALA A 190 6.82 2.95 -9.89
C ALA A 190 6.58 3.71 -8.58
N MET A 191 5.51 3.36 -7.88
CA MET A 191 5.15 3.94 -6.58
C MET A 191 5.61 2.99 -5.48
N PHE A 192 6.93 2.92 -5.27
CA PHE A 192 7.56 2.03 -4.30
C PHE A 192 8.01 2.82 -3.06
N ASP A 193 8.15 2.12 -1.94
CA ASP A 193 8.70 2.67 -0.69
C ASP A 193 10.18 2.27 -0.50
N ARG A 194 10.48 0.98 -0.47
CA ARG A 194 11.79 0.38 -0.19
C ARG A 194 12.26 -0.37 -1.44
N VAL A 195 13.33 0.12 -2.06
CA VAL A 195 13.97 -0.51 -3.22
C VAL A 195 15.39 -0.83 -2.80
N ASN A 196 15.76 -2.12 -2.83
CA ASN A 196 17.12 -2.61 -2.54
C ASN A 196 17.86 -2.90 -3.85
#